data_AF-A0A9P9BKE1-F1
#
_entry.id   AF-A0A9P9BKE1-F1
#
_cell.length_a   1.000
_cell.length_b   1.000
_cell.length_c   1.000
_cell.angle_alpha   90.00
_cell.angle_beta   90.00
_cell.angle_gamma   90.00
#
_symmetry.space_group_name_H-M   'P 1'
#
loop_
_entity.id
_entity.type
_entity.pdbx_description
1 polymer ?
#
loop_
_entity_poly.entity_id
_entity_poly.type
_entity_poly.pdbx_seq_one_letter_code
_entity_poly.pdbx_strand_id
1 'polypeptide(L)'
;RAVSPDNTCGNTGAGANKGYTCPSGGDFRCCSQYGWCGASTDHCGTGCQAGFGSCGTSTGGGGGSGGGVSPDNTCGNTGAGANKGYTCPTGQYKCCSQYGYCGDSTDHCGTGCQSAFGTCGTGSGGGGGGGGGSTDGRCGANFGNKKCAANECCSIEGYCGTSDEHCMAPDCQFAFGPACDANLVPKGTNTSTLARPTLGSVSVGGEGIYPCVNKGQVALTFDDGPGDFTSGMLDVLKKYNAKATFFITGVNNNKGQIDDPNTPWPAIIKRMNTDGHQLASHTWSHADLSAITSAQRKNEMWKLEMALRNIVGFVPTYMRPPYSSCTAESGCQADMAALKYHVTYFDLDTADYLNTSPALIQNAKNNFDNFFKNKVPASSNALAIAHDIHQQTAQNLTEYMLLGLQRRGYQAVTVGTCLGDPKANWYR
;
A
#
# COMPACT_ATOMS: atom_id res chain seq x y z
N ARG A 1 -23.75 -37.02 24.83
CA ARG A 1 -24.69 -35.94 25.21
C ARG A 1 -24.91 -35.08 23.97
N ALA A 2 -26.03 -34.35 23.86
CA ALA A 2 -26.25 -33.47 22.71
C ALA A 2 -25.30 -32.27 22.76
N VAL A 3 -24.83 -31.82 21.60
CA VAL A 3 -23.98 -30.62 21.50
C VAL A 3 -24.83 -29.38 21.71
N SER A 4 -24.30 -28.41 22.45
CA SER A 4 -25.02 -27.19 22.83
C SER A 4 -25.47 -26.37 21.61
N PRO A 5 -26.76 -25.98 21.52
CA PRO A 5 -27.24 -25.08 20.48
C PRO A 5 -27.09 -23.59 20.84
N ASP A 6 -26.86 -23.26 22.12
CA ASP A 6 -26.86 -21.90 22.67
C ASP A 6 -25.58 -21.59 23.48
N ASN A 7 -24.54 -22.40 23.30
CA ASN A 7 -23.26 -22.36 24.05
C ASN A 7 -23.37 -22.59 25.57
N THR A 8 -24.53 -22.98 26.09
CA THR A 8 -24.65 -23.46 27.47
C THR A 8 -24.29 -24.94 27.58
N CYS A 9 -23.62 -25.32 28.65
CA CYS A 9 -23.14 -26.68 28.85
C CYS A 9 -23.17 -27.06 30.32
N GLY A 10 -23.03 -28.35 30.61
CA GLY A 10 -22.94 -28.77 32.00
C GLY A 10 -24.29 -29.03 32.65
N ASN A 11 -24.23 -29.21 33.96
CA ASN A 11 -25.40 -29.38 34.84
C ASN A 11 -25.46 -28.32 35.94
N THR A 12 -24.56 -27.35 35.92
CA THR A 12 -24.48 -26.22 36.86
C THR A 12 -24.51 -24.89 36.11
N GLY A 13 -24.86 -23.80 36.81
CA GLY A 13 -24.92 -22.45 36.24
C GLY A 13 -25.93 -22.34 35.09
N ALA A 14 -25.51 -21.74 33.96
CA ALA A 14 -26.38 -21.50 32.81
C ALA A 14 -26.84 -22.79 32.08
N GLY A 15 -26.15 -23.90 32.29
CA GLY A 15 -26.51 -25.22 31.77
C GLY A 15 -27.33 -26.09 32.72
N ALA A 16 -27.75 -25.56 33.88
CA ALA A 16 -28.47 -26.34 34.90
C ALA A 16 -29.67 -27.09 34.31
N ASN A 17 -29.73 -28.41 34.55
CA ASN A 17 -30.75 -29.34 34.05
C ASN A 17 -30.84 -29.51 32.52
N LYS A 18 -29.93 -28.92 31.73
CA LYS A 18 -29.91 -29.06 30.27
C LYS A 18 -29.00 -30.18 29.77
N GLY A 19 -27.85 -30.38 30.43
CA GLY A 19 -26.97 -31.53 30.21
C GLY A 19 -26.24 -31.57 28.86
N TYR A 20 -26.10 -30.44 28.17
CA TYR A 20 -25.42 -30.30 26.89
C TYR A 20 -23.88 -30.34 27.00
N THR A 21 -23.22 -30.88 25.98
CA THR A 21 -21.75 -30.84 25.80
C THR A 21 -21.33 -29.73 24.87
N CYS A 22 -20.12 -29.22 25.07
CA CYS A 22 -19.53 -28.23 24.20
C CYS A 22 -19.08 -28.79 22.84
N PRO A 23 -19.11 -27.97 21.76
CA PRO A 23 -18.61 -28.38 20.45
C PRO A 23 -17.13 -28.79 20.49
N SER A 24 -16.80 -29.89 19.80
CA SER A 24 -15.43 -30.37 19.69
C SER A 24 -14.67 -29.63 18.58
N GLY A 25 -14.06 -28.48 18.92
CA GLY A 25 -13.16 -27.72 18.03
C GLY A 25 -13.21 -26.21 18.27
N GLY A 26 -12.07 -25.52 18.05
CA GLY A 26 -11.98 -24.06 18.11
C GLY A 26 -12.12 -23.44 19.52
N ASP A 27 -12.72 -22.26 19.57
CA ASP A 27 -12.84 -21.41 20.76
C ASP A 27 -13.86 -21.87 21.82
N PHE A 28 -14.50 -23.04 21.63
CA PHE A 28 -15.65 -23.46 22.44
C PHE A 28 -15.55 -24.88 23.01
N ARG A 29 -14.33 -25.39 23.28
CA ARG A 29 -14.12 -26.81 23.62
C ARG A 29 -14.30 -27.20 25.10
N CYS A 30 -14.27 -26.26 26.02
CA CYS A 30 -14.31 -26.49 27.47
C CYS A 30 -15.62 -26.00 28.08
N CYS A 31 -16.13 -26.72 29.08
CA CYS A 31 -17.34 -26.33 29.80
C CYS A 31 -16.99 -25.75 31.17
N SER A 32 -17.18 -24.44 31.35
CA SER A 32 -16.82 -23.75 32.59
C SER A 32 -17.67 -24.19 33.78
N GLN A 33 -17.22 -23.89 35.00
CA GLN A 33 -18.01 -24.09 36.23
C GLN A 33 -19.36 -23.36 36.22
N TYR A 34 -19.47 -22.28 35.42
CA TYR A 34 -20.66 -21.46 35.28
C TYR A 34 -21.60 -21.93 34.17
N GLY A 35 -21.26 -23.03 33.48
CA GLY A 35 -22.12 -23.68 32.49
C GLY A 35 -22.07 -23.07 31.10
N TRP A 36 -20.89 -22.57 30.68
CA TRP A 36 -20.67 -21.97 29.36
C TRP A 36 -19.51 -22.63 28.61
N CYS A 37 -19.66 -22.75 27.29
CA CYS A 37 -18.61 -23.24 26.41
C CYS A 37 -17.60 -22.14 26.08
N GLY A 38 -16.31 -22.48 26.15
CA GLY A 38 -15.22 -21.57 25.78
C GLY A 38 -13.87 -22.29 25.72
N ALA A 39 -12.82 -21.57 25.34
CA ALA A 39 -11.45 -22.10 25.25
C ALA A 39 -10.42 -21.34 26.10
N SER A 40 -10.86 -20.33 26.86
CA SER A 40 -9.97 -19.61 27.78
C SER A 40 -9.66 -20.42 29.03
N THR A 41 -8.65 -19.99 29.78
CA THR A 41 -8.29 -20.54 31.10
C THR A 41 -9.47 -20.56 32.06
N ASP A 42 -10.37 -19.57 31.98
CA ASP A 42 -11.56 -19.48 32.84
C ASP A 42 -12.62 -20.55 32.51
N HIS A 43 -12.55 -21.12 31.30
CA HIS A 43 -13.45 -22.18 30.83
C HIS A 43 -12.83 -23.57 30.96
N CYS A 44 -11.52 -23.68 30.72
CA CYS A 44 -10.78 -24.96 30.71
C CYS A 44 -10.06 -25.28 32.03
N GLY A 45 -9.96 -24.32 32.94
CA GLY A 45 -9.22 -24.40 34.20
C GLY A 45 -10.04 -24.94 35.36
N THR A 46 -9.77 -24.41 36.56
CA THR A 46 -10.41 -24.88 37.82
C THR A 46 -11.93 -24.80 37.75
N GLY A 47 -12.59 -25.91 38.08
CA GLY A 47 -14.06 -26.03 38.07
C GLY A 47 -14.67 -26.38 36.70
N CYS A 48 -13.86 -26.59 35.66
CA CYS A 48 -14.34 -27.10 34.39
C CYS A 48 -15.08 -28.45 34.55
N GLN A 49 -16.24 -28.57 33.93
CA GLN A 49 -17.13 -29.73 34.03
C GLN A 49 -16.73 -30.83 33.02
N ALA A 50 -15.84 -31.74 33.43
CA ALA A 50 -15.20 -32.74 32.56
C ALA A 50 -16.17 -33.71 31.83
N GLY A 51 -17.39 -33.88 32.34
CA GLY A 51 -18.44 -34.65 31.67
C GLY A 51 -19.15 -33.91 30.52
N PHE A 52 -18.82 -32.63 30.31
CA PHE A 52 -19.53 -31.70 29.43
C PHE A 52 -18.60 -30.86 28.52
N GLY A 53 -17.29 -30.96 28.71
CA GLY A 53 -16.26 -30.35 27.87
C GLY A 53 -14.87 -30.88 28.21
N SER A 54 -13.86 -30.49 27.43
CA SER A 54 -12.49 -30.98 27.59
C SER A 54 -11.74 -30.22 28.69
N CYS A 55 -11.81 -30.73 29.92
CA CYS A 55 -11.20 -30.10 31.09
C CYS A 55 -9.79 -30.62 31.35
N GLY A 56 -8.86 -29.71 31.67
CA GLY A 56 -7.49 -30.08 31.98
C GLY A 56 -6.57 -30.14 30.76
N THR A 57 -6.31 -28.99 30.16
CA THR A 57 -5.05 -28.72 29.43
C THR A 57 -4.64 -27.27 29.65
N SER A 58 -4.00 -27.01 30.79
CA SER A 58 -3.09 -25.88 30.93
C SER A 58 -1.81 -26.37 31.59
N THR A 59 -0.92 -26.94 30.78
CA THR A 59 0.48 -27.10 31.15
C THR A 59 1.31 -26.56 30.01
N GLY A 60 1.94 -25.41 30.26
CA GLY A 60 3.05 -24.93 29.45
C GLY A 60 4.18 -25.96 29.46
N GLY A 61 4.82 -26.11 28.30
CA GLY A 61 5.97 -27.00 28.11
C GLY A 61 5.97 -27.68 26.74
N GLY A 62 6.59 -27.02 25.76
CA GLY A 62 7.21 -27.68 24.60
C GLY A 62 6.33 -28.00 23.38
N GLY A 63 6.79 -27.54 22.20
CA GLY A 63 6.45 -28.15 20.92
C GLY A 63 5.49 -27.33 20.06
N GLY A 64 6.03 -26.73 19.00
CA GLY A 64 5.30 -25.84 18.11
C GLY A 64 4.15 -26.49 17.35
N SER A 65 3.11 -25.70 17.16
CA SER A 65 2.54 -25.55 15.82
C SER A 65 2.32 -24.06 15.66
N GLY A 66 3.18 -23.42 14.87
CA GLY A 66 3.00 -22.02 14.51
C GLY A 66 1.58 -21.80 14.00
N GLY A 67 0.94 -20.72 14.44
CA GLY A 67 -0.18 -20.18 13.70
C GLY A 67 0.24 -19.95 12.25
N GLY A 68 -0.76 -19.82 11.37
CA GLY A 68 -0.56 -19.77 9.93
C GLY A 68 0.53 -18.79 9.46
N VAL A 69 0.89 -18.89 8.18
CA VAL A 69 1.88 -17.97 7.61
C VAL A 69 1.35 -16.53 7.74
N SER A 70 2.21 -15.66 8.27
CA SER A 70 1.95 -14.25 8.52
C SER A 70 1.46 -13.53 7.27
N PRO A 71 0.26 -12.93 7.28
CA PRO A 71 -0.27 -12.19 6.12
C PRO A 71 0.27 -10.75 6.02
N ASP A 72 0.86 -10.22 7.08
CA ASP A 72 1.21 -8.79 7.23
C ASP A 72 2.65 -8.56 7.74
N ASN A 73 3.49 -9.58 7.61
CA ASN A 73 4.85 -9.68 8.17
C ASN A 73 4.93 -9.46 9.70
N THR A 74 3.81 -9.53 10.43
CA THR A 74 3.82 -9.64 11.89
C THR A 74 3.81 -11.10 12.30
N CYS A 75 4.61 -11.43 13.30
CA CYS A 75 4.80 -12.81 13.72
C CYS A 75 4.94 -12.86 15.23
N GLY A 76 4.87 -14.07 15.76
CA GLY A 76 5.12 -14.25 17.17
C GLY A 76 3.89 -14.09 18.04
N ASN A 77 4.14 -14.09 19.34
CA ASN A 77 3.17 -13.86 20.39
C ASN A 77 3.52 -12.65 21.26
N THR A 78 4.60 -11.93 20.94
CA THR A 78 5.00 -10.68 21.59
C THR A 78 5.11 -9.54 20.57
N GLY A 79 5.08 -8.29 21.04
CA GLY A 79 5.17 -7.11 20.19
C GLY A 79 3.99 -6.95 19.22
N ALA A 80 4.24 -6.60 17.97
CA ALA A 80 3.23 -6.38 16.94
C ALA A 80 2.45 -7.64 16.53
N GLY A 81 3.00 -8.82 16.83
CA GLY A 81 2.34 -10.11 16.66
C GLY A 81 1.60 -10.60 17.91
N ALA A 82 1.51 -9.80 18.99
CA ALA A 82 0.93 -10.25 20.25
C ALA A 82 -0.43 -10.94 20.07
N ASN A 83 -0.53 -12.18 20.58
CA ASN A 83 -1.71 -13.05 20.51
C ASN A 83 -2.16 -13.46 19.08
N LYS A 84 -1.35 -13.21 18.03
CA LYS A 84 -1.65 -13.64 16.66
C LYS A 84 -1.03 -15.00 16.33
N GLY A 85 0.16 -15.29 16.84
CA GLY A 85 0.83 -16.58 16.70
C GLY A 85 1.30 -16.93 15.29
N TYR A 86 1.37 -15.97 14.37
CA TYR A 86 1.78 -16.23 13.00
C TYR A 86 3.27 -16.55 12.88
N THR A 87 3.61 -17.42 11.93
CA THR A 87 4.98 -17.71 11.52
C THR A 87 5.39 -16.87 10.32
N CYS A 88 6.68 -16.60 10.17
CA CYS A 88 7.14 -15.82 9.03
C CYS A 88 6.98 -16.55 7.69
N PRO A 89 6.65 -15.83 6.60
CA PRO A 89 6.51 -16.43 5.28
C PRO A 89 7.79 -17.14 4.86
N THR A 90 7.69 -18.46 4.71
CA THR A 90 8.82 -19.32 4.39
C THR A 90 9.40 -18.94 3.03
N GLY A 91 10.71 -18.67 2.98
CA GLY A 91 11.40 -18.23 1.77
C GLY A 91 11.48 -16.70 1.59
N GLN A 92 10.72 -15.92 2.37
CA GLN A 92 10.80 -14.44 2.37
C GLN A 92 11.52 -13.91 3.61
N TYR A 93 11.21 -14.46 4.78
CA TYR A 93 11.84 -14.11 6.05
C TYR A 93 12.00 -15.34 6.94
N LYS A 94 13.14 -15.46 7.58
CA LYS A 94 13.55 -16.60 8.41
C LYS A 94 13.19 -16.39 9.86
N CYS A 95 13.26 -15.17 10.37
CA CYS A 95 13.24 -14.92 11.81
C CYS A 95 12.05 -14.05 12.23
N CYS A 96 11.57 -14.32 13.44
CA CYS A 96 10.56 -13.51 14.08
C CYS A 96 11.18 -12.72 15.24
N SER A 97 11.23 -11.40 15.12
CA SER A 97 11.89 -10.54 16.11
C SER A 97 11.15 -10.52 17.45
N GLN A 98 11.83 -10.09 18.53
CA GLN A 98 11.19 -9.86 19.83
C GLN A 98 10.02 -8.85 19.77
N TYR A 99 10.05 -7.96 18.78
CA TYR A 99 9.03 -6.94 18.53
C TYR A 99 7.88 -7.43 17.64
N GLY A 100 7.89 -8.71 17.24
CA GLY A 100 6.79 -9.36 16.54
C GLY A 100 6.74 -9.07 15.04
N TYR A 101 7.89 -8.92 14.41
CA TYR A 101 8.01 -8.70 12.96
C TYR A 101 8.93 -9.73 12.31
N CYS A 102 8.60 -10.08 11.07
CA CYS A 102 9.38 -10.97 10.23
C CYS A 102 10.57 -10.25 9.59
N GLY A 103 11.74 -10.87 9.65
CA GLY A 103 12.93 -10.38 8.98
C GLY A 103 14.10 -11.36 9.03
N ASP A 104 15.19 -10.99 8.38
CA ASP A 104 16.43 -11.79 8.26
C ASP A 104 17.65 -11.12 8.90
N SER A 105 17.49 -9.90 9.44
CA SER A 105 18.61 -9.19 10.05
C SER A 105 18.96 -9.77 11.42
N THR A 106 20.14 -9.44 11.93
CA THR A 106 20.56 -9.74 13.31
C THR A 106 19.57 -9.25 14.36
N ASP A 107 18.85 -8.15 14.11
CA ASP A 107 17.84 -7.62 15.03
C ASP A 107 16.57 -8.49 15.07
N HIS A 108 16.33 -9.26 14.00
CA HIS A 108 15.20 -10.20 13.91
C HIS A 108 15.59 -11.60 14.38
N CYS A 109 16.80 -12.04 14.05
CA CYS A 109 17.30 -13.40 14.31
C CYS A 109 18.10 -13.55 15.61
N GLY A 110 18.51 -12.42 16.21
CA GLY A 110 19.36 -12.35 17.39
C GLY A 110 18.61 -12.42 18.72
N THR A 111 19.09 -11.68 19.71
CA THR A 111 18.55 -11.73 21.08
C THR A 111 17.06 -11.39 21.11
N GLY A 112 16.26 -12.27 21.73
CA GLY A 112 14.82 -12.12 21.85
C GLY A 112 14.01 -12.60 20.64
N CYS A 113 14.67 -13.14 19.60
CA CYS A 113 13.98 -13.81 18.50
C CYS A 113 13.04 -14.91 19.01
N GLN A 114 11.82 -14.91 18.50
CA GLN A 114 10.75 -15.79 18.92
C GLN A 114 10.81 -17.11 18.15
N SER A 115 11.56 -18.09 18.67
CA SER A 115 11.92 -19.34 17.98
C SER A 115 10.76 -20.29 17.65
N ALA A 116 9.59 -20.06 18.25
CA ALA A 116 8.37 -20.78 17.89
C ALA A 116 7.70 -20.25 16.61
N PHE A 117 8.14 -19.08 16.12
CA PHE A 117 7.50 -18.35 15.01
C PHE A 117 8.48 -17.97 13.88
N GLY A 118 9.75 -18.34 14.04
CA GLY A 118 10.83 -18.20 13.07
C GLY A 118 12.08 -18.95 13.53
N THR A 119 13.08 -19.04 12.67
CA THR A 119 14.36 -19.73 12.93
C THR A 119 15.33 -18.78 13.63
N CYS A 120 15.50 -18.93 14.94
CA CYS A 120 16.37 -18.08 15.74
C CYS A 120 17.77 -18.68 15.94
N GLY A 121 18.81 -17.87 15.80
CA GLY A 121 20.19 -18.31 15.99
C GLY A 121 21.19 -17.47 15.21
N THR A 122 22.37 -17.29 15.79
CA THR A 122 23.54 -16.67 15.15
C THR A 122 24.49 -17.78 14.69
N GLY A 123 24.41 -18.24 13.44
CA GLY A 123 25.34 -19.26 12.93
C GLY A 123 25.17 -19.68 11.47
N SER A 124 26.25 -19.55 10.69
CA SER A 124 26.44 -19.80 9.25
C SER A 124 26.06 -21.18 8.67
N GLY A 125 25.58 -21.14 7.42
CA GLY A 125 25.88 -22.11 6.34
C GLY A 125 24.79 -23.17 6.06
N GLY A 126 24.17 -23.28 4.87
CA GLY A 126 24.40 -22.59 3.60
C GLY A 126 23.32 -22.97 2.57
N GLY A 127 23.25 -22.19 1.48
CA GLY A 127 22.45 -22.50 0.29
C GLY A 127 21.37 -21.46 -0.05
N GLY A 128 21.74 -20.19 -0.23
CA GLY A 128 20.85 -19.17 -0.79
C GLY A 128 21.34 -17.74 -0.54
N GLY A 129 22.39 -17.32 -1.26
CA GLY A 129 22.76 -15.91 -1.51
C GLY A 129 22.70 -14.94 -0.32
N GLY A 130 23.50 -15.17 0.72
CA GLY A 130 23.66 -14.22 1.83
C GLY A 130 24.43 -12.99 1.39
N GLY A 131 23.71 -11.88 1.21
CA GLY A 131 24.31 -10.55 1.10
C GLY A 131 25.04 -10.20 2.39
N GLY A 132 26.36 -10.34 2.41
CA GLY A 132 27.19 -9.90 3.52
C GLY A 132 27.02 -8.39 3.74
N GLY A 133 27.11 -7.95 5.00
CA GLY A 133 27.19 -6.52 5.32
C GLY A 133 28.32 -5.88 4.53
N SER A 134 28.08 -4.71 3.97
CA SER A 134 29.06 -3.99 3.17
C SER A 134 30.27 -3.62 4.01
N THR A 135 31.45 -4.15 3.66
CA THR A 135 32.72 -3.79 4.31
C THR A 135 33.54 -2.80 3.51
N ASP A 136 33.20 -2.62 2.23
CA ASP A 136 33.86 -1.75 1.25
C ASP A 136 32.99 -0.56 0.83
N GLY A 137 31.88 -0.32 1.54
CA GLY A 137 30.90 0.73 1.25
C GLY A 137 30.08 0.49 -0.02
N ARG A 138 30.15 -0.70 -0.63
CA ARG A 138 29.36 -1.09 -1.79
C ARG A 138 28.12 -1.91 -1.40
N CYS A 139 27.00 -1.68 -2.08
CA CYS A 139 25.74 -2.39 -1.87
C CYS A 139 25.00 -2.61 -3.18
N GLY A 140 24.00 -3.48 -3.17
CA GLY A 140 23.16 -3.71 -4.35
C GLY A 140 23.43 -5.04 -5.04
N ALA A 141 22.54 -5.38 -5.98
CA ALA A 141 22.60 -6.65 -6.70
C ALA A 141 23.91 -6.84 -7.48
N ASN A 142 24.42 -5.74 -8.07
CA ASN A 142 25.67 -5.72 -8.84
C ASN A 142 26.94 -5.90 -7.98
N PHE A 143 26.80 -5.80 -6.65
CA PHE A 143 27.92 -5.89 -5.70
C PHE A 143 27.80 -7.12 -4.81
N GLY A 144 27.26 -8.21 -5.35
CA GLY A 144 27.11 -9.48 -4.63
C GLY A 144 25.96 -9.46 -3.62
N ASN A 145 24.91 -8.68 -3.89
CA ASN A 145 23.75 -8.50 -3.01
C ASN A 145 24.11 -7.93 -1.61
N LYS A 146 25.25 -7.24 -1.49
CA LYS A 146 25.68 -6.61 -0.22
C LYS A 146 24.65 -5.60 0.28
N LYS A 147 24.50 -5.52 1.60
CA LYS A 147 23.58 -4.59 2.28
C LYS A 147 24.37 -3.57 3.09
N CYS A 148 23.86 -2.35 3.17
CA CYS A 148 24.42 -1.30 4.01
C CYS A 148 24.12 -1.51 5.49
N ALA A 149 24.72 -0.70 6.36
CA ALA A 149 24.40 -0.70 7.77
C ALA A 149 22.93 -0.30 8.02
N ALA A 150 22.42 -0.59 9.21
CA ALA A 150 21.01 -0.36 9.56
C ALA A 150 20.57 1.11 9.42
N ASN A 151 21.50 2.06 9.60
CA ASN A 151 21.28 3.50 9.49
C ASN A 151 21.70 4.07 8.12
N GLU A 152 21.99 3.22 7.14
CA GLU A 152 22.48 3.61 5.82
C GLU A 152 21.54 3.18 4.71
N CYS A 153 21.57 3.98 3.65
CA CYS A 153 20.86 3.81 2.41
C CYS A 153 21.80 3.25 1.36
N CYS A 154 21.23 2.59 0.35
CA CYS A 154 21.98 2.07 -0.80
C CYS A 154 21.61 2.89 -2.03
N SER A 155 22.52 3.75 -2.50
CA SER A 155 22.25 4.59 -3.67
C SER A 155 22.03 3.76 -4.94
N ILE A 156 21.45 4.38 -5.98
CA ILE A 156 21.29 3.75 -7.29
C ILE A 156 22.63 3.26 -7.87
N GLU A 157 23.70 4.00 -7.60
CA GLU A 157 25.08 3.66 -8.01
C GLU A 157 25.68 2.52 -7.18
N GLY A 158 25.01 2.06 -6.12
CA GLY A 158 25.42 0.93 -5.29
C GLY A 158 26.44 1.29 -4.22
N TYR A 159 26.30 2.46 -3.61
CA TYR A 159 27.11 2.91 -2.47
C TYR A 159 26.27 3.06 -1.21
N CYS A 160 26.87 2.73 -0.07
CA CYS A 160 26.29 2.98 1.24
C CYS A 160 26.54 4.41 1.70
N GLY A 161 25.50 5.06 2.21
CA GLY A 161 25.59 6.42 2.76
C GLY A 161 24.28 6.89 3.37
N THR A 162 24.27 8.12 3.88
CA THR A 162 23.12 8.70 4.59
C THR A 162 22.66 10.04 4.02
N SER A 163 23.19 10.46 2.87
CA SER A 163 22.73 11.70 2.23
C SER A 163 21.42 11.48 1.49
N ASP A 164 20.73 12.57 1.17
CA ASP A 164 19.48 12.54 0.43
C ASP A 164 19.63 11.80 -0.90
N GLU A 165 20.74 11.98 -1.62
CA GLU A 165 21.01 11.27 -2.89
C GLU A 165 21.20 9.75 -2.70
N HIS A 166 21.57 9.31 -1.49
CA HIS A 166 21.63 7.88 -1.19
C HIS A 166 20.25 7.33 -0.83
N CYS A 167 19.43 8.12 -0.13
CA CYS A 167 18.22 7.66 0.55
C CYS A 167 16.92 7.88 -0.21
N MET A 168 16.90 8.84 -1.14
CA MET A 168 15.68 9.25 -1.82
C MET A 168 15.08 8.13 -2.66
N ALA A 169 13.76 7.96 -2.54
CA ALA A 169 12.99 7.16 -3.47
C ALA A 169 12.78 7.92 -4.80
N PRO A 170 12.73 7.23 -5.95
CA PRO A 170 12.77 5.76 -6.12
C PRO A 170 14.20 5.19 -6.22
N ASP A 171 15.22 6.04 -6.24
CA ASP A 171 16.59 5.66 -6.61
C ASP A 171 17.31 4.79 -5.56
N CYS A 172 16.94 4.94 -4.28
CA CYS A 172 17.48 4.12 -3.21
C CYS A 172 17.08 2.64 -3.40
N GLN A 173 18.08 1.76 -3.48
CA GLN A 173 17.86 0.32 -3.59
C GLN A 173 17.41 -0.27 -2.25
N PHE A 174 16.12 -0.12 -1.95
CA PHE A 174 15.51 -0.41 -0.64
C PHE A 174 15.69 -1.84 -0.11
N ALA A 175 15.97 -2.81 -0.99
CA ALA A 175 16.31 -4.17 -0.59
C ALA A 175 17.71 -4.30 0.05
N PHE A 176 18.59 -3.31 -0.20
CA PHE A 176 20.00 -3.29 0.20
C PHE A 176 20.35 -2.12 1.13
N GLY A 177 19.52 -1.08 1.21
CA GLY A 177 19.64 0.03 2.15
C GLY A 177 18.50 0.04 3.18
N PRO A 178 18.71 -0.42 4.42
CA PRO A 178 17.65 -0.43 5.43
C PRO A 178 17.06 0.95 5.72
N ALA A 179 17.86 2.03 5.60
CA ALA A 179 17.41 3.39 5.88
C ALA A 179 16.80 4.13 4.67
N CYS A 180 16.64 3.48 3.51
CA CYS A 180 15.97 4.11 2.35
C CYS A 180 14.59 4.66 2.72
N ASP A 181 14.20 5.81 2.18
CA ASP A 181 12.89 6.41 2.46
C ASP A 181 11.72 5.50 2.07
N ALA A 182 11.89 4.70 1.02
CA ALA A 182 10.93 3.68 0.59
C ALA A 182 10.58 2.67 1.70
N ASN A 183 11.51 2.43 2.64
CA ASN A 183 11.30 1.53 3.77
C ASN A 183 10.51 2.17 4.93
N LEU A 184 10.34 3.50 4.94
CA LEU A 184 9.48 4.18 5.92
C LEU A 184 8.06 3.63 5.86
N VAL A 185 7.42 3.55 7.03
CA VAL A 185 6.06 3.05 7.18
C VAL A 185 5.22 4.15 7.83
N PRO A 186 4.15 4.62 7.17
CA PRO A 186 3.22 5.57 7.76
C PRO A 186 2.66 5.08 9.10
N LYS A 187 2.30 6.03 9.97
CA LYS A 187 1.68 5.68 11.26
C LYS A 187 0.27 5.12 11.04
N GLY A 188 -0.26 4.45 12.07
CA GLY A 188 -1.63 3.92 12.07
C GLY A 188 -1.74 2.47 11.60
N THR A 189 -2.98 1.99 11.48
CA THR A 189 -3.26 0.57 11.20
C THR A 189 -2.96 0.21 9.75
N ASN A 190 -2.30 -0.91 9.48
CA ASN A 190 -2.08 -1.38 8.11
C ASN A 190 -3.43 -1.64 7.40
N THR A 191 -3.52 -1.31 6.11
CA THR A 191 -4.74 -1.42 5.30
C THR A 191 -4.89 -2.76 4.56
N SER A 192 -3.98 -3.71 4.80
CA SER A 192 -4.03 -5.08 4.26
C SER A 192 -5.29 -5.84 4.64
N THR A 193 -5.89 -5.50 5.79
CA THR A 193 -7.10 -6.13 6.33
C THR A 193 -8.39 -5.37 5.98
N LEU A 194 -8.30 -4.23 5.27
CA LEU A 194 -9.50 -3.51 4.83
C LEU A 194 -10.33 -4.39 3.90
N ALA A 195 -11.65 -4.38 4.12
CA ALA A 195 -12.58 -4.99 3.18
C ALA A 195 -12.49 -4.28 1.82
N ARG A 196 -12.37 -5.05 0.74
CA ARG A 196 -12.25 -4.55 -0.63
C ARG A 196 -13.40 -5.09 -1.48
N PRO A 197 -14.64 -4.62 -1.26
CA PRO A 197 -15.73 -4.94 -2.17
C PRO A 197 -15.42 -4.36 -3.56
N THR A 198 -15.93 -5.00 -4.61
CA THR A 198 -15.95 -4.37 -5.93
C THR A 198 -16.92 -3.19 -5.88
N LEU A 199 -16.45 -1.99 -6.24
CA LEU A 199 -17.25 -0.78 -6.31
C LEU A 199 -17.46 -0.39 -7.77
N GLY A 200 -18.69 -0.03 -8.13
CA GLY A 200 -19.04 0.38 -9.49
C GLY A 200 -18.84 -0.70 -10.55
N SER A 201 -18.84 -0.27 -11.82
CA SER A 201 -18.69 -1.13 -13.00
C SER A 201 -17.39 -0.89 -13.77
N VAL A 202 -16.56 0.07 -13.33
CA VAL A 202 -15.24 0.33 -13.92
C VAL A 202 -14.32 -0.86 -13.61
N SER A 203 -13.58 -1.32 -14.61
CA SER A 203 -12.69 -2.48 -14.48
C SER A 203 -11.62 -2.27 -13.41
N VAL A 204 -11.25 -3.35 -12.72
CA VAL A 204 -10.16 -3.39 -11.74
C VAL A 204 -9.05 -4.33 -12.22
N GLY A 205 -7.79 -3.96 -11.99
CA GLY A 205 -6.62 -4.64 -12.53
C GLY A 205 -6.62 -4.70 -14.06
N GLY A 206 -6.07 -5.79 -14.61
CA GLY A 206 -6.02 -6.04 -16.05
C GLY A 206 -5.16 -5.06 -16.83
N GLU A 207 -5.40 -4.95 -18.14
CA GLU A 207 -4.62 -4.15 -19.09
C GLU A 207 -4.71 -2.63 -18.85
N GLY A 208 -5.63 -2.19 -17.99
CA GLY A 208 -5.79 -0.79 -17.59
C GLY A 208 -6.70 0.04 -18.51
N ILE A 209 -6.89 1.30 -18.11
CA ILE A 209 -7.86 2.23 -18.68
C ILE A 209 -7.09 3.35 -19.37
N TYR A 210 -7.28 3.52 -20.68
CA TYR A 210 -6.53 4.49 -21.48
C TYR A 210 -7.32 5.78 -21.73
N PRO A 211 -8.45 5.76 -22.48
CA PRO A 211 -9.26 6.96 -22.67
C PRO A 211 -10.41 7.04 -21.66
N CYS A 212 -11.02 8.23 -21.60
CA CYS A 212 -12.33 8.42 -20.99
C CYS A 212 -13.44 7.73 -21.82
N VAL A 213 -14.61 7.51 -21.22
CA VAL A 213 -15.78 6.94 -21.95
C VAL A 213 -16.77 8.01 -22.36
N ASN A 214 -16.92 9.06 -21.55
CA ASN A 214 -17.85 10.16 -21.83
C ASN A 214 -17.26 11.13 -22.85
N LYS A 215 -18.02 11.43 -23.91
CA LYS A 215 -17.62 12.39 -24.95
C LYS A 215 -17.67 13.83 -24.40
N GLY A 216 -16.79 14.68 -24.91
CA GLY A 216 -16.66 16.07 -24.49
C GLY A 216 -16.01 16.25 -23.13
N GLN A 217 -15.60 15.17 -22.47
CA GLN A 217 -14.91 15.19 -21.19
C GLN A 217 -13.43 14.86 -21.37
N VAL A 218 -12.59 15.60 -20.65
CA VAL A 218 -11.15 15.41 -20.62
C VAL A 218 -10.70 15.31 -19.17
N ALA A 219 -10.03 14.22 -18.81
CA ALA A 219 -9.40 14.08 -17.52
C ALA A 219 -7.94 14.56 -17.61
N LEU A 220 -7.65 15.72 -17.04
CA LEU A 220 -6.28 16.15 -16.79
C LEU A 220 -5.79 15.46 -15.52
N THR A 221 -4.67 14.74 -15.63
CA THR A 221 -4.11 13.97 -14.53
C THR A 221 -2.67 14.36 -14.26
N PHE A 222 -2.30 14.36 -12.98
CA PHE A 222 -0.99 14.81 -12.50
C PHE A 222 -0.37 13.78 -11.58
N ASP A 223 0.83 13.35 -11.91
CA ASP A 223 1.55 12.28 -11.20
C ASP A 223 2.67 12.86 -10.32
N ASP A 224 3.22 12.01 -9.44
CA ASP A 224 4.35 12.24 -8.53
C ASP A 224 4.15 13.19 -7.35
N GLY A 225 3.16 14.08 -7.45
CA GLY A 225 2.86 15.08 -6.44
C GLY A 225 2.38 14.52 -5.09
N PRO A 226 2.07 15.42 -4.13
CA PRO A 226 2.25 16.86 -4.24
C PRO A 226 3.73 17.26 -4.22
N GLY A 227 4.03 18.45 -4.74
CA GLY A 227 5.33 19.12 -4.66
C GLY A 227 5.18 20.64 -4.53
N ASP A 228 6.27 21.38 -4.69
CA ASP A 228 6.32 22.82 -4.42
C ASP A 228 5.33 23.66 -5.24
N PHE A 229 4.99 23.21 -6.45
CA PHE A 229 4.13 23.97 -7.37
C PHE A 229 2.66 23.57 -7.31
N THR A 230 2.32 22.47 -6.62
CA THR A 230 0.98 21.91 -6.58
C THR A 230 -0.06 22.89 -6.02
N SER A 231 0.27 23.62 -4.95
CA SER A 231 -0.68 24.58 -4.36
C SER A 231 -1.05 25.69 -5.35
N GLY A 232 -0.07 26.22 -6.09
CA GLY A 232 -0.32 27.23 -7.12
C GLY A 232 -1.11 26.65 -8.30
N MET A 233 -0.88 25.39 -8.67
CA MET A 233 -1.66 24.72 -9.71
C MET A 233 -3.14 24.56 -9.32
N LEU A 234 -3.45 24.33 -8.03
CA LEU A 234 -4.83 24.28 -7.54
C LEU A 234 -5.54 25.64 -7.71
N ASP A 235 -4.82 26.75 -7.57
CA ASP A 235 -5.37 28.09 -7.87
C ASP A 235 -5.70 28.26 -9.36
N VAL A 236 -4.83 27.76 -10.24
CA VAL A 236 -5.07 27.74 -11.69
C VAL A 236 -6.30 26.90 -12.01
N LEU A 237 -6.41 25.67 -11.50
CA LEU A 237 -7.57 24.81 -11.74
C LEU A 237 -8.87 25.47 -11.26
N LYS A 238 -8.84 26.12 -10.10
CA LYS A 238 -9.98 26.87 -9.54
C LYS A 238 -10.39 28.04 -10.42
N LYS A 239 -9.44 28.81 -10.95
CA LYS A 239 -9.70 29.94 -11.88
C LYS A 239 -10.52 29.51 -13.10
N TYR A 240 -10.30 28.28 -13.60
CA TYR A 240 -11.00 27.73 -14.75
C TYR A 240 -12.22 26.86 -14.39
N ASN A 241 -12.59 26.79 -13.11
CA ASN A 241 -13.63 25.89 -12.59
C ASN A 241 -13.43 24.43 -13.06
N ALA A 242 -12.17 24.00 -13.17
CA ALA A 242 -11.80 22.69 -13.65
C ALA A 242 -11.58 21.71 -12.51
N LYS A 243 -11.82 20.42 -12.78
CA LYS A 243 -11.40 19.31 -11.90
C LYS A 243 -10.31 18.51 -12.59
N ALA A 244 -9.52 17.83 -11.77
CA ALA A 244 -8.35 17.06 -12.17
C ALA A 244 -8.21 15.85 -11.25
N THR A 245 -7.32 14.92 -11.61
CA THR A 245 -6.98 13.76 -10.79
C THR A 245 -5.51 13.78 -10.45
N PHE A 246 -5.17 13.60 -9.18
CA PHE A 246 -3.80 13.59 -8.69
C PHE A 246 -3.42 12.17 -8.31
N PHE A 247 -2.48 11.57 -9.03
CA PHE A 247 -1.88 10.29 -8.68
C PHE A 247 -0.69 10.57 -7.76
N ILE A 248 -0.92 10.39 -6.46
CA ILE A 248 -0.03 10.84 -5.40
C ILE A 248 0.96 9.74 -5.04
N THR A 249 2.24 10.09 -4.92
CA THR A 249 3.25 9.23 -4.29
C THR A 249 3.40 9.58 -2.81
N GLY A 250 3.82 8.62 -1.98
CA GLY A 250 3.93 8.79 -0.53
C GLY A 250 5.26 9.37 -0.05
N VAL A 251 6.36 8.88 -0.62
CA VAL A 251 7.72 9.38 -0.51
C VAL A 251 8.33 9.33 -1.91
N ASN A 252 8.72 10.47 -2.47
CA ASN A 252 9.29 10.52 -3.81
C ASN A 252 10.14 11.78 -3.92
N ASN A 253 11.27 11.71 -4.62
CA ASN A 253 12.15 12.86 -4.86
C ASN A 253 12.49 13.63 -3.56
N ASN A 254 12.74 12.90 -2.47
CA ASN A 254 13.10 13.45 -1.15
C ASN A 254 12.08 14.46 -0.57
N LYS A 255 10.80 14.41 -0.99
CA LYS A 255 9.76 15.30 -0.44
C LYS A 255 9.38 14.99 1.02
N GLY A 256 9.85 13.88 1.57
CA GLY A 256 9.39 13.33 2.85
C GLY A 256 8.04 12.63 2.75
N GLN A 257 7.54 12.13 3.88
CA GLN A 257 6.25 11.42 3.96
C GLN A 257 5.09 12.41 3.81
N ILE A 258 4.14 12.13 2.92
CA ILE A 258 2.98 13.01 2.68
C ILE A 258 2.07 13.21 3.89
N ASP A 259 2.12 12.33 4.90
CA ASP A 259 1.34 12.41 6.13
C ASP A 259 2.12 12.96 7.33
N ASP A 260 3.35 13.46 7.12
CA ASP A 260 4.09 14.17 8.16
C ASP A 260 3.44 15.54 8.43
N PRO A 261 2.94 15.80 9.65
CA PRO A 261 2.27 17.05 10.00
C PRO A 261 3.18 18.29 9.93
N ASN A 262 4.50 18.12 9.84
CA ASN A 262 5.46 19.22 9.71
C ASN A 262 5.71 19.65 8.26
N THR A 263 5.14 18.93 7.29
CA THR A 263 5.25 19.24 5.86
C THR A 263 3.97 19.95 5.37
N PRO A 264 4.01 20.65 4.21
CA PRO A 264 2.80 21.25 3.65
C PRO A 264 1.85 20.22 3.00
N TRP A 265 2.30 18.99 2.77
CA TRP A 265 1.58 17.98 1.98
C TRP A 265 0.20 17.62 2.53
N PRO A 266 0.00 17.40 3.86
CA PRO A 266 -1.32 17.10 4.40
C PRO A 266 -2.35 18.19 4.08
N ALA A 267 -1.96 19.47 4.17
CA ALA A 267 -2.84 20.58 3.88
C ALA A 267 -3.18 20.68 2.39
N ILE A 268 -2.19 20.48 1.52
CA ILE A 268 -2.37 20.50 0.06
C ILE A 268 -3.28 19.35 -0.39
N ILE A 269 -3.10 18.14 0.13
CA ILE A 269 -3.93 16.97 -0.19
C ILE A 269 -5.37 17.16 0.30
N LYS A 270 -5.57 17.71 1.51
CA LYS A 270 -6.92 18.10 1.99
C LYS A 270 -7.58 19.12 1.07
N ARG A 271 -6.79 20.10 0.58
CA ARG A 271 -7.26 21.11 -0.36
C ARG A 271 -7.68 20.48 -1.69
N MET A 272 -6.88 19.57 -2.27
CA MET A 272 -7.26 18.83 -3.49
C MET A 272 -8.66 18.21 -3.37
N ASN A 273 -8.93 17.48 -2.28
CA ASN A 273 -10.24 16.87 -2.07
C ASN A 273 -11.35 17.91 -1.84
N THR A 274 -11.09 18.95 -1.05
CA THR A 274 -12.06 20.02 -0.74
C THR A 274 -12.45 20.81 -1.98
N ASP A 275 -11.48 21.09 -2.86
CA ASP A 275 -11.69 21.76 -4.14
C ASP A 275 -12.34 20.83 -5.19
N GLY A 276 -12.61 19.56 -4.84
CA GLY A 276 -13.38 18.61 -5.63
C GLY A 276 -12.56 17.81 -6.65
N HIS A 277 -11.23 17.83 -6.54
CA HIS A 277 -10.36 16.98 -7.34
C HIS A 277 -10.42 15.53 -6.86
N GLN A 278 -9.97 14.61 -7.70
CA GLN A 278 -9.84 13.20 -7.33
C GLN A 278 -8.42 12.91 -6.84
N LEU A 279 -8.33 12.19 -5.72
CA LEU A 279 -7.08 11.64 -5.21
C LEU A 279 -6.96 10.19 -5.69
N ALA A 280 -5.80 9.82 -6.22
CA ALA A 280 -5.52 8.48 -6.70
C ALA A 280 -4.11 8.06 -6.25
N SER A 281 -3.86 6.75 -6.28
CA SER A 281 -2.60 6.17 -5.83
C SER A 281 -1.55 6.16 -6.95
N HIS A 282 -0.33 6.60 -6.63
CA HIS A 282 0.85 6.39 -7.48
C HIS A 282 1.96 5.62 -6.77
N THR A 283 1.57 4.69 -5.87
CA THR A 283 2.45 3.90 -5.00
C THR A 283 3.11 4.71 -3.88
N TRP A 284 3.78 4.03 -2.96
CA TRP A 284 4.42 4.69 -1.83
C TRP A 284 5.70 5.38 -2.30
N SER A 285 6.60 4.63 -2.93
CA SER A 285 7.96 5.07 -3.25
C SER A 285 8.24 5.19 -4.75
N HIS A 286 7.20 5.26 -5.59
CA HIS A 286 7.33 5.31 -7.06
C HIS A 286 8.08 4.09 -7.65
N ALA A 287 7.96 2.91 -7.02
CA ALA A 287 8.61 1.70 -7.50
C ALA A 287 7.96 1.16 -8.79
N ASP A 288 8.77 0.65 -9.72
CA ASP A 288 8.29 -0.12 -10.88
C ASP A 288 7.62 -1.41 -10.40
N LEU A 289 6.30 -1.48 -10.56
CA LEU A 289 5.52 -2.60 -10.05
C LEU A 289 5.80 -3.92 -10.78
N SER A 290 6.26 -3.88 -12.03
CA SER A 290 6.65 -5.11 -12.75
C SER A 290 8.03 -5.62 -12.33
N ALA A 291 8.88 -4.76 -11.78
CA ALA A 291 10.23 -5.10 -11.33
C ALA A 291 10.31 -5.61 -9.88
N ILE A 292 9.23 -5.50 -9.11
CA ILE A 292 9.16 -5.91 -7.70
C ILE A 292 8.20 -7.09 -7.48
N THR A 293 8.37 -7.77 -6.36
CA THR A 293 7.53 -8.92 -5.98
C THR A 293 6.10 -8.53 -5.63
N SER A 294 5.16 -9.49 -5.69
CA SER A 294 3.76 -9.28 -5.25
C SER A 294 3.65 -8.70 -3.83
N ALA A 295 4.48 -9.17 -2.89
CA ALA A 295 4.51 -8.66 -1.53
C ALA A 295 4.98 -7.20 -1.46
N GLN A 296 6.00 -6.83 -2.25
CA GLN A 296 6.46 -5.44 -2.35
C GLN A 296 5.40 -4.56 -3.00
N ARG A 297 4.78 -4.98 -4.11
CA ARG A 297 3.66 -4.26 -4.75
C ARG A 297 2.53 -3.99 -3.77
N LYS A 298 2.13 -4.98 -2.97
CA LYS A 298 1.07 -4.80 -1.96
C LYS A 298 1.46 -3.81 -0.88
N ASN A 299 2.70 -3.88 -0.39
CA ASN A 299 3.22 -2.92 0.59
C ASN A 299 3.24 -1.48 0.04
N GLU A 300 3.64 -1.30 -1.22
CA GLU A 300 3.59 -0.01 -1.90
C GLU A 300 2.18 0.61 -1.86
N MET A 301 1.16 -0.19 -2.18
CA MET A 301 -0.23 0.28 -2.13
C MET A 301 -0.67 0.54 -0.69
N TRP A 302 -0.44 -0.39 0.23
CA TRP A 302 -0.91 -0.26 1.62
C TRP A 302 -0.29 0.92 2.35
N LYS A 303 1.00 1.18 2.18
CA LYS A 303 1.66 2.34 2.80
C LYS A 303 1.03 3.64 2.31
N LEU A 304 0.83 3.81 1.01
CA LEU A 304 0.16 5.01 0.50
C LEU A 304 -1.29 5.11 0.98
N GLU A 305 -2.04 4.01 1.00
CA GLU A 305 -3.38 3.96 1.58
C GLU A 305 -3.38 4.44 3.04
N MET A 306 -2.43 3.97 3.87
CA MET A 306 -2.29 4.40 5.27
C MET A 306 -2.06 5.91 5.36
N ALA A 307 -1.11 6.46 4.60
CA ALA A 307 -0.78 7.88 4.62
C ALA A 307 -1.96 8.75 4.16
N LEU A 308 -2.63 8.39 3.05
CA LEU A 308 -3.82 9.10 2.59
C LEU A 308 -4.95 9.02 3.61
N ARG A 309 -5.19 7.85 4.22
CA ARG A 309 -6.22 7.72 5.27
C ARG A 309 -5.92 8.60 6.48
N ASN A 310 -4.66 8.73 6.88
CA ASN A 310 -4.26 9.62 7.97
C ASN A 310 -4.60 11.09 7.68
N ILE A 311 -4.60 11.48 6.40
CA ILE A 311 -4.86 12.86 5.96
C ILE A 311 -6.35 13.12 5.72
N VAL A 312 -7.04 12.24 4.99
CA VAL A 312 -8.42 12.47 4.47
C VAL A 312 -9.46 11.46 4.97
N GLY A 313 -9.06 10.42 5.70
CA GLY A 313 -9.97 9.46 6.33
C GLY A 313 -10.49 8.33 5.44
N PHE A 314 -10.07 8.27 4.18
CA PHE A 314 -10.44 7.23 3.21
C PHE A 314 -9.23 6.85 2.34
N VAL A 315 -9.33 5.77 1.56
CA VAL A 315 -8.25 5.33 0.66
C VAL A 315 -8.73 5.22 -0.79
N PRO A 316 -7.88 5.52 -1.79
CA PRO A 316 -8.29 5.54 -3.20
C PRO A 316 -8.53 4.14 -3.76
N THR A 317 -9.45 4.05 -4.72
CA THR A 317 -9.65 2.86 -5.57
C THR A 317 -9.01 3.01 -6.95
N TYR A 318 -8.57 4.21 -7.32
CA TYR A 318 -7.85 4.46 -8.56
C TYR A 318 -6.35 4.48 -8.31
N MET A 319 -5.59 3.92 -9.26
CA MET A 319 -4.13 4.02 -9.26
C MET A 319 -3.58 4.11 -10.68
N ARG A 320 -2.37 4.65 -10.79
CA ARG A 320 -1.54 4.57 -11.99
C ARG A 320 -0.22 3.92 -11.60
N PRO A 321 0.27 2.91 -12.35
CA PRO A 321 1.57 2.32 -12.07
C PRO A 321 2.70 3.26 -12.51
N PRO A 322 3.72 3.50 -11.68
CA PRO A 322 4.95 4.18 -12.08
C PRO A 322 5.51 3.63 -13.40
N TYR A 323 6.03 4.51 -14.24
CA TYR A 323 6.59 4.19 -15.56
C TYR A 323 5.62 3.50 -16.53
N SER A 324 4.32 3.55 -16.25
CA SER A 324 3.31 2.74 -16.92
C SER A 324 3.62 1.24 -16.91
N SER A 325 4.33 0.76 -15.88
CA SER A 325 4.82 -0.61 -15.79
C SER A 325 3.96 -1.44 -14.84
N CYS A 326 2.99 -2.16 -15.41
CA CYS A 326 2.20 -3.17 -14.70
C CYS A 326 1.71 -4.25 -15.66
N THR A 327 2.50 -5.32 -15.80
CA THR A 327 2.24 -6.39 -16.77
C THR A 327 1.51 -7.60 -16.17
N ALA A 328 0.93 -8.42 -17.04
CA ALA A 328 0.35 -9.71 -16.64
C ALA A 328 1.46 -10.69 -16.23
N GLU A 329 2.59 -10.69 -16.96
CA GLU A 329 3.73 -11.59 -16.77
C GLU A 329 4.40 -11.38 -15.40
N SER A 330 4.49 -10.14 -14.94
CA SER A 330 5.02 -9.82 -13.61
C SER A 330 4.04 -10.18 -12.49
N GLY A 331 2.77 -10.46 -12.82
CA GLY A 331 1.67 -10.64 -11.86
C GLY A 331 1.08 -9.32 -11.34
N CYS A 332 1.56 -8.16 -11.78
CA CYS A 332 1.11 -6.85 -11.29
C CYS A 332 -0.39 -6.63 -11.52
N GLN A 333 -0.90 -6.95 -12.71
CA GLN A 333 -2.32 -6.75 -13.05
C GLN A 333 -3.24 -7.57 -12.14
N ALA A 334 -2.84 -8.80 -11.79
CA ALA A 334 -3.57 -9.67 -10.88
C ALA A 334 -3.54 -9.15 -9.44
N ASP A 335 -2.39 -8.65 -8.97
CA ASP A 335 -2.28 -8.03 -7.66
C ASP A 335 -3.16 -6.77 -7.54
N MET A 336 -3.21 -5.93 -8.57
CA MET A 336 -4.09 -4.75 -8.59
C MET A 336 -5.58 -5.14 -8.63
N ALA A 337 -5.93 -6.21 -9.36
CA ALA A 337 -7.29 -6.77 -9.34
C ALA A 337 -7.68 -7.28 -7.94
N ALA A 338 -6.77 -7.98 -7.25
CA ALA A 338 -6.98 -8.48 -5.89
C ALA A 338 -7.15 -7.33 -4.87
N LEU A 339 -6.40 -6.25 -5.03
CA LEU A 339 -6.50 -5.04 -4.21
C LEU A 339 -7.67 -4.12 -4.60
N LYS A 340 -8.43 -4.48 -5.65
CA LYS A 340 -9.56 -3.71 -6.22
C LYS A 340 -9.15 -2.30 -6.65
N TYR A 341 -8.04 -2.20 -7.37
CA TYR A 341 -7.61 -0.95 -7.97
C TYR A 341 -8.02 -0.85 -9.44
N HIS A 342 -8.57 0.29 -9.84
CA HIS A 342 -8.68 0.69 -11.24
C HIS A 342 -7.29 1.13 -11.73
N VAL A 343 -6.70 0.36 -12.64
CA VAL A 343 -5.39 0.68 -13.25
C VAL A 343 -5.60 1.70 -14.36
N THR A 344 -5.07 2.91 -14.20
CA THR A 344 -5.33 4.05 -15.09
C THR A 344 -4.07 4.48 -15.82
N TYR A 345 -4.12 4.45 -17.15
CA TYR A 345 -3.11 4.99 -18.06
C TYR A 345 -3.60 6.30 -18.67
N PHE A 346 -3.29 6.56 -19.94
CA PHE A 346 -3.62 7.78 -20.67
C PHE A 346 -3.57 7.50 -22.17
N ASP A 347 -4.34 8.26 -22.95
CA ASP A 347 -4.27 8.28 -24.41
C ASP A 347 -3.64 9.58 -24.95
N LEU A 348 -3.45 10.58 -24.08
CA LEU A 348 -2.73 11.82 -24.36
C LEU A 348 -1.51 11.94 -23.43
N ASP A 349 -0.32 11.71 -23.97
CA ASP A 349 0.94 12.01 -23.29
C ASP A 349 1.41 13.43 -23.65
N THR A 350 1.60 14.27 -22.64
CA THR A 350 2.16 15.60 -22.84
C THR A 350 3.68 15.57 -23.01
N ALA A 351 4.36 14.53 -22.54
CA ALA A 351 5.80 14.42 -22.41
C ALA A 351 6.43 15.63 -21.68
N ASP A 352 5.71 16.20 -20.71
CA ASP A 352 6.11 17.40 -19.97
C ASP A 352 7.40 17.23 -19.16
N TYR A 353 7.64 16.02 -18.65
CA TYR A 353 8.86 15.64 -17.93
C TYR A 353 10.15 15.74 -18.78
N LEU A 354 10.04 15.69 -20.12
CA LEU A 354 11.16 15.98 -21.03
C LEU A 354 11.31 17.48 -21.37
N ASN A 355 10.37 18.31 -20.92
CA ASN A 355 10.16 19.67 -21.37
C ASN A 355 9.99 20.67 -20.21
N THR A 356 10.72 20.45 -19.12
CA THR A 356 10.54 21.14 -17.83
C THR A 356 11.06 22.58 -17.78
N SER A 357 11.71 23.07 -18.84
CA SER A 357 12.24 24.43 -18.92
C SER A 357 11.34 25.38 -19.72
N PRO A 358 11.38 26.71 -19.47
CA PRO A 358 10.60 27.67 -20.25
C PRO A 358 10.83 27.59 -21.76
N ALA A 359 12.03 27.21 -22.19
CA ALA A 359 12.38 27.07 -23.60
C ALA A 359 11.79 25.81 -24.26
N LEU A 360 11.54 24.75 -23.47
CA LEU A 360 11.12 23.45 -23.99
C LEU A 360 9.62 23.18 -23.81
N ILE A 361 8.94 23.82 -22.85
CA ILE A 361 7.53 23.53 -22.53
C ILE A 361 6.57 23.70 -23.73
N GLN A 362 6.97 24.45 -24.76
CA GLN A 362 6.21 24.55 -26.00
C GLN A 362 6.02 23.19 -26.69
N ASN A 363 6.96 22.25 -26.56
CA ASN A 363 6.80 20.91 -27.12
C ASN A 363 5.62 20.16 -26.47
N ALA A 364 5.46 20.26 -25.16
CA ALA A 364 4.33 19.64 -24.46
C ALA A 364 2.99 20.29 -24.84
N LYS A 365 2.97 21.61 -25.03
CA LYS A 365 1.80 22.32 -25.58
C LYS A 365 1.45 21.87 -27.00
N ASN A 366 2.46 21.65 -27.84
CA ASN A 366 2.27 21.14 -29.20
C ASN A 366 1.72 19.71 -29.18
N ASN A 367 2.18 18.84 -28.26
CA ASN A 367 1.64 17.49 -28.10
C ASN A 367 0.14 17.53 -27.76
N PHE A 368 -0.25 18.40 -26.81
CA PHE A 368 -1.65 18.62 -26.47
C PHE A 368 -2.48 19.11 -27.67
N ASP A 369 -2.01 20.15 -28.39
CA ASP A 369 -2.75 20.67 -29.56
C ASP A 369 -2.85 19.66 -30.70
N ASN A 370 -1.77 18.91 -30.96
CA ASN A 370 -1.72 17.85 -31.97
C ASN A 370 -2.72 16.74 -31.64
N PHE A 371 -2.83 16.32 -30.37
CA PHE A 371 -3.82 15.34 -29.96
C PHE A 371 -5.24 15.78 -30.28
N PHE A 372 -5.57 17.07 -30.08
CA PHE A 372 -6.90 17.62 -30.36
C PHE A 372 -7.10 18.10 -31.79
N LYS A 373 -6.12 17.94 -32.68
CA LYS A 373 -6.26 18.29 -34.09
C LYS A 373 -7.41 17.49 -34.70
N ASN A 374 -8.38 18.18 -35.29
CA ASN A 374 -9.58 17.60 -35.90
C ASN A 374 -10.50 16.82 -34.94
N LYS A 375 -10.33 16.96 -33.61
CA LYS A 375 -11.22 16.35 -32.61
C LYS A 375 -12.25 17.35 -32.12
N VAL A 376 -13.51 16.91 -32.01
CA VAL A 376 -14.62 17.73 -31.49
C VAL A 376 -15.29 17.08 -30.27
N PRO A 377 -15.82 17.87 -29.32
CA PRO A 377 -16.43 17.34 -28.10
C PRO A 377 -17.54 16.31 -28.32
N ALA A 378 -18.29 16.42 -29.42
CA ALA A 378 -19.40 15.51 -29.72
C ALA A 378 -18.96 14.05 -29.94
N SER A 379 -17.70 13.79 -30.31
CA SER A 379 -17.21 12.45 -30.66
C SER A 379 -15.91 12.06 -29.97
N SER A 380 -15.24 13.00 -29.31
CA SER A 380 -13.90 12.82 -28.75
C SER A 380 -13.87 13.06 -27.24
N ASN A 381 -12.85 12.51 -26.60
CA ASN A 381 -12.52 12.67 -25.19
C ASN A 381 -11.00 12.52 -25.04
N ALA A 382 -10.48 12.66 -23.82
CA ALA A 382 -9.08 12.38 -23.54
C ALA A 382 -8.85 12.09 -22.06
N LEU A 383 -7.85 11.27 -21.78
CA LEU A 383 -7.23 11.13 -20.48
C LEU A 383 -5.75 11.52 -20.67
N ALA A 384 -5.39 12.67 -20.09
CA ALA A 384 -4.08 13.28 -20.27
C ALA A 384 -3.19 13.08 -19.06
N ILE A 385 -1.92 12.75 -19.27
CA ILE A 385 -0.88 12.70 -18.24
C ILE A 385 0.03 13.92 -18.28
N ALA A 386 0.38 14.43 -17.10
CA ALA A 386 1.43 15.40 -16.84
C ALA A 386 1.92 15.21 -15.38
N HIS A 387 2.89 16.01 -14.93
CA HIS A 387 3.52 15.87 -13.61
C HIS A 387 3.58 17.24 -12.90
N ASP A 388 2.86 17.42 -11.79
CA ASP A 388 2.73 18.71 -11.11
C ASP A 388 3.94 19.10 -10.27
N ILE A 389 4.91 18.19 -10.15
CA ILE A 389 6.23 18.46 -9.57
C ILE A 389 7.11 19.36 -10.45
N HIS A 390 6.75 19.56 -11.72
CA HIS A 390 7.48 20.45 -12.63
C HIS A 390 6.84 21.82 -12.71
N GLN A 391 7.63 22.87 -12.45
CA GLN A 391 7.14 24.26 -12.44
C GLN A 391 6.41 24.64 -13.73
N GLN A 392 7.00 24.33 -14.89
CA GLN A 392 6.42 24.66 -16.19
C GLN A 392 5.14 23.87 -16.46
N THR A 393 5.01 22.66 -15.93
CA THR A 393 3.75 21.91 -16.02
C THR A 393 2.66 22.59 -15.20
N ALA A 394 2.94 22.84 -13.91
CA ALA A 394 1.99 23.38 -12.95
C ALA A 394 1.51 24.80 -13.32
N GLN A 395 2.45 25.67 -13.73
CA GLN A 395 2.19 27.11 -13.88
C GLN A 395 1.97 27.56 -15.33
N ASN A 396 2.36 26.75 -16.33
CA ASN A 396 2.33 27.17 -17.73
C ASN A 396 1.53 26.20 -18.62
N LEU A 397 1.90 24.93 -18.66
CA LEU A 397 1.19 23.92 -19.47
C LEU A 397 -0.24 23.72 -19.00
N THR A 398 -0.49 23.65 -17.69
CA THR A 398 -1.83 23.43 -17.14
C THR A 398 -2.80 24.52 -17.56
N GLU A 399 -2.44 25.80 -17.41
CA GLU A 399 -3.28 26.91 -17.84
C GLU A 399 -3.51 26.89 -19.36
N TYR A 400 -2.49 26.57 -20.15
CA TYR A 400 -2.59 26.41 -21.59
C TYR A 400 -3.61 25.33 -21.99
N MET A 401 -3.51 24.15 -21.38
CA MET A 401 -4.44 23.04 -21.64
C MET A 401 -5.87 23.44 -21.28
N LEU A 402 -6.09 24.04 -20.11
CA LEU A 402 -7.42 24.47 -19.66
C LEU A 402 -8.06 25.48 -20.61
N LEU A 403 -7.31 26.50 -21.02
CA LEU A 403 -7.76 27.48 -22.00
C LEU A 403 -8.07 26.82 -23.36
N GLY A 404 -7.21 25.88 -23.77
CA GLY A 404 -7.37 25.11 -25.00
C GLY A 404 -8.62 24.22 -25.00
N LEU A 405 -8.93 23.58 -23.87
CA LEU A 405 -10.15 22.77 -23.68
C LEU A 405 -11.40 23.64 -23.71
N GLN A 406 -11.40 24.76 -22.97
CA GLN A 406 -12.53 25.69 -22.92
C GLN A 406 -12.86 26.26 -24.30
N ARG A 407 -11.85 26.69 -25.06
CA ARG A 407 -12.03 27.20 -26.44
C ARG A 407 -12.60 26.17 -27.39
N ARG A 408 -12.31 24.88 -27.17
CA ARG A 408 -12.78 23.76 -27.99
C ARG A 408 -14.11 23.17 -27.50
N GLY A 409 -14.64 23.64 -26.37
CA GLY A 409 -15.90 23.17 -25.79
C GLY A 409 -15.80 21.85 -25.00
N TYR A 410 -14.61 21.45 -24.57
CA TYR A 410 -14.43 20.30 -23.68
C TYR A 410 -14.53 20.71 -22.21
N GLN A 411 -14.90 19.75 -21.36
CA GLN A 411 -14.95 19.90 -19.91
C GLN A 411 -13.76 19.18 -19.26
N ALA A 412 -12.99 19.90 -18.44
CA ALA A 412 -11.95 19.31 -17.61
C ALA A 412 -12.56 18.70 -16.33
N VAL A 413 -12.54 17.38 -16.23
CA VAL A 413 -13.18 16.60 -15.16
C VAL A 413 -12.19 15.64 -14.49
N THR A 414 -12.61 14.96 -13.42
CA THR A 414 -11.83 13.87 -12.81
C THR A 414 -11.87 12.60 -13.67
N VAL A 415 -10.95 11.67 -13.44
CA VAL A 415 -10.93 10.36 -14.12
C VAL A 415 -12.22 9.60 -13.84
N GLY A 416 -12.63 9.51 -12.58
CA GLY A 416 -13.87 8.85 -12.20
C GLY A 416 -15.10 9.43 -12.93
N THR A 417 -15.22 10.76 -12.99
CA THR A 417 -16.28 11.42 -13.77
C THR A 417 -16.19 11.08 -15.26
N CYS A 418 -15.00 11.10 -15.85
CA CYS A 418 -14.83 10.85 -17.28
C CYS A 418 -15.10 9.39 -17.69
N LEU A 419 -15.03 8.47 -16.71
CA LEU A 419 -15.38 7.06 -16.83
C LEU A 419 -16.84 6.76 -16.45
N GLY A 420 -17.62 7.78 -16.06
CA GLY A 420 -19.00 7.59 -15.62
C GLY A 420 -19.13 6.94 -14.23
N ASP A 421 -18.07 6.95 -13.43
CA ASP A 421 -18.05 6.37 -12.10
C ASP A 421 -18.46 7.40 -11.03
N PRO A 422 -19.52 7.15 -10.24
CA PRO A 422 -19.91 8.04 -9.14
C PRO A 422 -18.81 8.24 -8.11
N LYS A 423 -18.72 9.45 -7.53
CA LYS A 423 -17.70 9.81 -6.52
C LYS A 423 -17.63 8.85 -5.32
N ALA A 424 -18.74 8.22 -4.96
CA ALA A 424 -18.79 7.23 -3.88
C ALA A 424 -17.94 5.97 -4.14
N ASN A 425 -17.60 5.68 -5.40
CA ASN A 425 -16.80 4.52 -5.78
C ASN A 425 -15.30 4.82 -5.89
N TRP A 426 -14.90 6.10 -5.89
CA TRP A 426 -13.51 6.52 -6.05
C TRP A 426 -12.65 6.20 -4.82
N TYR A 427 -13.30 5.96 -3.68
CA TYR A 427 -12.67 5.76 -2.38
C TYR A 427 -13.36 4.65 -1.60
N ARG A 428 -12.68 4.11 -0.59
CA ARG A 428 -13.23 3.19 0.41
C ARG A 428 -12.88 3.65 1.82
#